data_AF-A0A562UU51-F1
#
_entry.id   AF-A0A562UU51-F1
#
_cell.length_a   1.000
_cell.length_b   1.000
_cell.length_c   1.000
_cell.angle_alpha   90.00
_cell.angle_beta   90.00
_cell.angle_gamma   90.00
#
_symmetry.space_group_name_H-M   'P 1'
#
loop_
_entity.id
_entity.type
_entity.pdbx_description
1 polymer ?
#
loop_
_entity_poly.entity_id
_entity_poly.type
_entity_poly.pdbx_seq_one_letter_code
_entity_poly.pdbx_strand_id
1 'polypeptide(L)'
;MVSKKILTIGAVSVAALAAPVFASHSWSTYHWERTTPEIAVPVVDFTTGEWAASDRTFIAVQDWNVSDFIQSPYSRGDGTNTSCPLISGQIHVCNDDYGPNGWLGIAGIATTRGKTKHIIAGYTKVNDTYFDGDPPGQGYNTDVWRQLVMCQEIGHDFGLGHQNEDFNTSITDSCMEYQGNPDSKDKTPDPHDFAQLADIYAHSHGTDGGGGGGGGGNGNGRGKKLSLSGTGPADWGTPIGRDAQGRPNIYRRSEASFDVITHVTWAIGEGPDHHDDHTEGHNGPRQHSGDLHF
;
A
#
# COMPACT_ATOMS: atom_id res chain seq x y z
N MET A 1 39.65 -2.49 68.39
CA MET A 1 40.37 -3.03 67.22
C MET A 1 39.33 -3.57 66.24
N VAL A 2 39.35 -3.06 65.01
CA VAL A 2 38.33 -3.24 63.98
C VAL A 2 38.47 -4.61 63.31
N SER A 3 37.40 -5.40 63.24
CA SER A 3 37.36 -6.63 62.44
C SER A 3 36.76 -6.31 61.06
N LYS A 4 37.58 -6.44 60.01
CA LYS A 4 37.19 -6.23 58.61
C LYS A 4 36.28 -7.38 58.16
N LYS A 5 35.01 -7.08 57.88
CA LYS A 5 34.16 -7.95 57.06
C LYS A 5 34.26 -7.47 55.61
N ILE A 6 34.92 -8.26 54.78
CA ILE A 6 34.91 -8.08 53.32
C ILE A 6 33.54 -8.53 52.84
N LEU A 7 32.76 -7.59 52.28
CA LEU A 7 31.51 -7.89 51.59
C LEU A 7 31.82 -8.01 50.10
N THR A 8 31.83 -9.23 49.57
CA THR A 8 31.95 -9.50 48.14
C THR A 8 30.60 -9.19 47.50
N ILE A 9 30.50 -8.06 46.80
CA ILE A 9 29.32 -7.73 45.97
C ILE A 9 29.48 -8.50 44.67
N GLY A 10 28.68 -9.56 44.50
CA GLY A 10 28.55 -10.25 43.22
C GLY A 10 27.80 -9.36 42.24
N ALA A 11 28.46 -9.00 41.13
CA ALA A 11 27.80 -8.33 40.02
C ALA A 11 26.90 -9.33 39.29
N VAL A 12 25.58 -9.18 39.44
CA VAL A 12 24.61 -9.87 38.58
C VAL A 12 24.50 -9.04 37.30
N SER A 13 25.20 -9.48 36.25
CA SER A 13 25.04 -8.93 34.91
C SER A 13 23.70 -9.40 34.34
N VAL A 14 22.68 -8.54 34.35
CA VAL A 14 21.44 -8.75 33.59
C VAL A 14 21.77 -8.45 32.13
N ALA A 15 21.97 -9.50 31.33
CA ALA A 15 21.99 -9.37 29.88
C ALA A 15 20.56 -9.11 29.42
N ALA A 16 20.20 -7.83 29.24
CA ALA A 16 19.00 -7.47 28.52
C ALA A 16 19.18 -7.89 27.05
N LEU A 17 18.57 -9.01 26.67
CA LEU A 17 18.37 -9.34 25.27
C LEU A 17 17.46 -8.25 24.69
N ALA A 18 18.05 -7.29 23.97
CA ALA A 18 17.28 -6.39 23.13
C ALA A 18 16.64 -7.25 22.04
N ALA A 19 15.37 -7.56 22.19
CA ALA A 19 14.57 -8.02 21.06
C ALA A 19 14.58 -6.87 20.03
N PRO A 20 14.86 -7.13 18.74
CA PRO A 20 14.68 -6.11 17.73
C PRO A 20 13.22 -5.64 17.80
N VAL A 21 13.03 -4.35 18.08
CA VAL A 21 11.73 -3.71 17.93
C VAL A 21 11.58 -3.49 16.44
N PHE A 22 11.02 -4.49 15.75
CA PHE A 22 10.55 -4.34 14.39
C PHE A 22 9.40 -3.33 14.41
N ALA A 23 9.52 -2.23 13.67
CA ALA A 23 8.44 -1.28 13.54
C ALA A 23 7.32 -1.94 12.70
N SER A 24 6.10 -2.03 13.24
CA SER A 24 5.00 -2.61 12.48
C SER A 24 4.69 -1.74 11.25
N HIS A 25 4.50 -2.39 10.11
CA HIS A 25 4.00 -1.78 8.89
C HIS A 25 2.70 -2.45 8.42
N SER A 26 1.82 -2.82 9.34
CA SER A 26 0.44 -3.17 8.96
C SER A 26 -0.30 -1.91 8.50
N TRP A 27 -1.05 -1.96 7.39
CA TRP A 27 -1.79 -0.78 6.88
C TRP A 27 -2.79 -0.29 7.93
N SER A 28 -3.37 -1.23 8.69
CA SER A 28 -4.10 -1.03 9.93
C SER A 28 -4.45 -2.42 10.45
N THR A 29 -5.66 -2.61 10.96
CA THR A 29 -6.24 -3.93 11.27
C THR A 29 -6.82 -4.64 10.03
N TYR A 30 -6.57 -4.15 8.82
CA TYR A 30 -7.14 -4.70 7.59
C TYR A 30 -6.46 -6.00 7.22
N HIS A 31 -7.24 -7.07 7.03
CA HIS A 31 -6.70 -8.35 6.60
C HIS A 31 -7.78 -9.20 5.94
N TRP A 32 -7.39 -10.06 5.02
CA TRP A 32 -8.30 -11.08 4.49
C TRP A 32 -8.66 -12.09 5.59
N GLU A 33 -9.90 -12.57 5.59
CA GLU A 33 -10.28 -13.65 6.49
C GLU A 33 -9.50 -14.92 6.13
N ARG A 34 -8.82 -15.50 7.12
CA ARG A 34 -8.04 -16.72 6.95
C ARG A 34 -8.72 -17.91 7.65
N THR A 35 -9.26 -18.82 6.84
CA THR A 35 -9.94 -20.06 7.28
C THR A 35 -9.15 -21.34 6.97
N THR A 36 -8.05 -21.21 6.22
CA THR A 36 -7.07 -22.26 5.86
C THR A 36 -5.67 -21.88 6.36
N PRO A 37 -4.64 -22.73 6.25
CA PRO A 37 -3.28 -22.37 6.70
C PRO A 37 -2.76 -21.08 6.05
N GLU A 38 -3.05 -20.88 4.76
CA GLU A 38 -2.76 -19.66 3.99
C GLU A 38 -4.04 -18.95 3.55
N ILE A 39 -4.00 -17.65 3.28
CA ILE A 39 -5.04 -16.98 2.48
C ILE A 39 -4.87 -17.34 1.00
N ALA A 40 -5.99 -17.52 0.28
CA ALA A 40 -5.98 -17.96 -1.12
C ALA A 40 -6.80 -17.02 -2.02
N VAL A 41 -6.54 -15.72 -1.93
CA VAL A 41 -7.27 -14.69 -2.67
C VAL A 41 -6.76 -14.64 -4.11
N PRO A 42 -7.61 -14.83 -5.14
CA PRO A 42 -7.16 -14.74 -6.52
C PRO A 42 -6.76 -13.31 -6.91
N VAL A 43 -5.60 -13.19 -7.55
CA VAL A 43 -5.13 -11.97 -8.22
C VAL A 43 -5.39 -12.13 -9.72
N VAL A 44 -6.24 -11.26 -10.26
CA VAL A 44 -6.66 -11.27 -11.66
C VAL A 44 -6.05 -10.08 -12.38
N ASP A 45 -5.18 -10.38 -13.35
CA ASP A 45 -4.36 -9.41 -14.04
C ASP A 45 -4.98 -8.99 -15.39
N PHE A 46 -5.40 -7.73 -15.46
CA PHE A 46 -5.93 -7.06 -16.65
C PHE A 46 -4.94 -6.03 -17.22
N THR A 47 -3.68 -6.06 -16.77
CA THR A 47 -2.68 -5.13 -17.29
C THR A 47 -2.41 -5.37 -18.78
N THR A 48 -1.87 -4.37 -19.46
CA THR A 48 -1.57 -4.40 -20.90
C THR A 48 -0.19 -3.79 -21.15
N GLY A 49 0.22 -3.71 -22.43
CA GLY A 49 1.48 -3.09 -22.80
C GLY A 49 2.68 -3.75 -22.13
N GLU A 50 3.62 -2.93 -21.65
CA GLU A 50 4.85 -3.41 -21.02
C GLU A 50 4.62 -4.15 -19.69
N TRP A 51 3.58 -3.77 -18.93
CA TRP A 51 3.24 -4.45 -17.69
C TRP A 51 2.94 -5.94 -17.91
N ALA A 52 2.15 -6.22 -18.95
CA ALA A 52 1.80 -7.58 -19.35
C ALA A 52 2.93 -8.29 -20.09
N ALA A 53 3.66 -7.58 -20.96
CA ALA A 53 4.75 -8.18 -21.74
C ALA A 53 5.91 -8.67 -20.87
N SER A 54 6.15 -8.02 -19.73
CA SER A 54 7.16 -8.38 -18.74
C SER A 54 6.61 -9.08 -17.50
N ASP A 55 5.38 -9.59 -17.55
CA ASP A 55 4.76 -10.41 -16.48
C ASP A 55 4.82 -9.77 -15.08
N ARG A 56 4.72 -8.43 -14.97
CA ARG A 56 4.97 -7.69 -13.72
C ARG A 56 4.09 -8.15 -12.57
N THR A 57 2.80 -8.30 -12.84
CA THR A 57 1.82 -8.76 -11.85
C THR A 57 2.10 -10.20 -11.43
N PHE A 58 2.45 -11.08 -12.38
CA PHE A 58 2.78 -12.47 -12.07
C PHE A 58 4.00 -12.59 -11.17
N ILE A 59 5.06 -11.83 -11.47
CA ILE A 59 6.29 -11.78 -10.66
C ILE A 59 5.95 -11.32 -9.24
N ALA A 60 5.22 -10.21 -9.09
CA ALA A 60 4.82 -9.71 -7.77
C ALA A 60 3.99 -10.75 -6.97
N VAL A 61 3.07 -11.47 -7.62
CA VAL A 61 2.31 -12.54 -6.97
C VAL A 61 3.22 -13.70 -6.52
N GLN A 62 4.21 -14.07 -7.33
CA GLN A 62 5.19 -15.09 -6.92
C GLN A 62 6.00 -14.66 -5.71
N ASP A 63 6.45 -13.40 -5.70
CA ASP A 63 7.25 -12.85 -4.61
C ASP A 63 6.44 -12.84 -3.29
N TRP A 64 5.16 -12.45 -3.32
CA TRP A 64 4.29 -12.49 -2.14
C TRP A 64 3.92 -13.91 -1.69
N ASN A 65 3.79 -14.86 -2.62
CA ASN A 65 3.53 -16.28 -2.32
C ASN A 65 4.75 -17.02 -1.71
N VAL A 66 5.89 -16.34 -1.52
CA VAL A 66 6.99 -16.85 -0.68
C VAL A 66 6.59 -16.90 0.80
N SER A 67 5.60 -16.09 1.22
CA SER A 67 5.07 -16.11 2.57
C SER A 67 4.41 -17.44 2.93
N ASP A 68 4.69 -17.97 4.12
CA ASP A 68 4.00 -19.14 4.68
C ASP A 68 2.48 -18.91 4.94
N PHE A 69 1.99 -17.68 4.77
CA PHE A 69 0.60 -17.30 5.04
C PHE A 69 -0.20 -16.91 3.78
N ILE A 70 0.43 -16.85 2.61
CA ILE A 70 -0.21 -16.44 1.36
C ILE A 70 0.00 -17.53 0.29
N GLN A 71 -1.09 -17.94 -0.34
CA GLN A 71 -1.09 -18.81 -1.50
C GLN A 71 -2.13 -18.31 -2.51
N SER A 72 -1.87 -17.12 -3.05
CA SER A 72 -2.78 -16.42 -3.95
C SER A 72 -2.70 -16.97 -5.37
N PRO A 73 -3.80 -17.50 -5.94
CA PRO A 73 -3.82 -17.92 -7.34
C PRO A 73 -3.69 -16.71 -8.27
N TYR A 74 -2.86 -16.83 -9.31
CA TYR A 74 -2.76 -15.85 -10.38
C TYR A 74 -3.55 -16.28 -11.62
N SER A 75 -4.24 -15.34 -12.26
CA SER A 75 -4.79 -15.55 -13.61
C SER A 75 -4.77 -14.26 -14.44
N ARG A 76 -4.71 -14.43 -15.76
CA ARG A 76 -4.92 -13.33 -16.71
C ARG A 76 -6.41 -13.15 -16.96
N GLY A 77 -6.87 -11.91 -16.87
CA GLY A 77 -8.21 -11.53 -17.26
C GLY A 77 -8.36 -11.36 -18.77
N ASP A 78 -9.60 -11.47 -19.27
CA ASP A 78 -9.92 -11.23 -20.68
C ASP A 78 -10.06 -9.73 -20.96
N GLY A 79 -9.38 -9.23 -21.99
CA GLY A 79 -9.50 -7.85 -22.48
C GLY A 79 -8.86 -6.80 -21.57
N THR A 80 -9.22 -5.53 -21.79
CA THR A 80 -8.77 -4.39 -20.97
C THR A 80 -9.82 -4.03 -19.93
N ASN A 81 -9.40 -3.76 -18.69
CA ASN A 81 -10.30 -3.39 -17.60
C ASN A 81 -9.80 -2.16 -16.84
N THR A 82 -9.81 -1.02 -17.51
CA THR A 82 -9.26 0.24 -16.99
C THR A 82 -10.05 0.79 -15.79
N SER A 83 -11.32 0.39 -15.65
CA SER A 83 -12.15 0.75 -14.49
C SER A 83 -11.73 0.05 -13.18
N CYS A 84 -10.92 -1.01 -13.27
CA CYS A 84 -10.41 -1.85 -12.18
C CYS A 84 -11.35 -2.02 -10.97
N PRO A 85 -12.56 -2.56 -11.17
CA PRO A 85 -13.59 -2.55 -10.15
C PRO A 85 -13.24 -3.44 -8.96
N LEU A 86 -13.77 -3.09 -7.78
CA LEU A 86 -13.74 -3.97 -6.61
C LEU A 86 -14.65 -5.16 -6.85
N ILE A 87 -14.08 -6.35 -6.98
CA ILE A 87 -14.81 -7.61 -7.11
C ILE A 87 -14.66 -8.42 -5.84
N SER A 88 -15.79 -8.80 -5.24
CA SER A 88 -15.80 -9.57 -3.99
C SER A 88 -14.96 -10.85 -4.11
N GLY A 89 -14.04 -11.03 -3.18
CA GLY A 89 -13.14 -12.19 -3.06
C GLY A 89 -11.98 -12.18 -4.04
N GLN A 90 -11.67 -11.06 -4.69
CA GLN A 90 -10.59 -10.97 -5.69
C GLN A 90 -9.78 -9.69 -5.50
N ILE A 91 -8.55 -9.73 -6.00
CA ILE A 91 -7.70 -8.57 -6.27
C ILE A 91 -7.65 -8.38 -7.78
N HIS A 92 -8.03 -7.20 -8.28
CA HIS A 92 -7.92 -6.87 -9.70
C HIS A 92 -6.73 -5.95 -9.94
N VAL A 93 -5.87 -6.28 -10.90
CA VAL A 93 -4.69 -5.47 -11.23
C VAL A 93 -4.83 -4.92 -12.63
N CYS A 94 -4.75 -3.60 -12.80
CA CYS A 94 -5.02 -2.94 -14.07
C CYS A 94 -4.07 -1.78 -14.34
N ASN A 95 -3.90 -1.40 -15.60
CA ASN A 95 -3.23 -0.17 -16.02
C ASN A 95 -4.11 0.60 -17.00
N ASP A 96 -3.90 1.90 -17.07
CA ASP A 96 -4.39 2.78 -18.14
C ASP A 96 -3.63 4.11 -18.08
N ASP A 97 -3.85 4.93 -19.10
CA ASP A 97 -3.55 6.36 -19.06
C ASP A 97 -4.54 7.07 -18.12
N TYR A 98 -4.27 7.06 -16.82
CA TYR A 98 -5.11 7.74 -15.83
C TYR A 98 -4.83 9.26 -15.73
N GLY A 99 -3.95 9.78 -16.59
CA GLY A 99 -3.60 11.19 -16.69
C GLY A 99 -2.53 11.63 -15.68
N PRO A 100 -2.07 12.90 -15.78
CA PRO A 100 -1.06 13.48 -14.91
C PRO A 100 -1.69 13.90 -13.57
N ASN A 101 -2.04 12.90 -12.76
CA ASN A 101 -2.81 13.03 -11.52
C ASN A 101 -1.95 13.00 -10.24
N GLY A 102 -0.63 12.94 -10.40
CA GLY A 102 0.37 12.97 -9.35
C GLY A 102 0.84 11.60 -8.86
N TRP A 103 0.22 10.48 -9.26
CA TRP A 103 0.51 9.17 -8.67
C TRP A 103 0.99 8.13 -9.69
N LEU A 104 1.87 7.23 -9.22
CA LEU A 104 2.46 6.12 -9.98
C LEU A 104 1.60 4.85 -9.86
N GLY A 105 1.18 4.55 -8.64
CA GLY A 105 0.30 3.43 -8.30
C GLY A 105 -0.75 3.81 -7.26
N ILE A 106 -1.86 3.08 -7.26
CA ILE A 106 -2.85 3.09 -6.18
C ILE A 106 -3.30 1.67 -5.88
N ALA A 107 -3.41 1.35 -4.60
CA ALA A 107 -4.07 0.16 -4.09
C ALA A 107 -5.35 0.53 -3.37
N GLY A 108 -6.36 -0.32 -3.44
CA GLY A 108 -7.61 -0.06 -2.74
C GLY A 108 -8.35 -1.31 -2.30
N ILE A 109 -8.69 -1.35 -1.02
CA ILE A 109 -9.37 -2.46 -0.37
C ILE A 109 -10.79 -2.09 0.03
N ALA A 110 -11.75 -2.96 -0.27
CA ALA A 110 -13.06 -2.93 0.37
C ALA A 110 -13.00 -3.72 1.67
N THR A 111 -13.50 -3.14 2.76
CA THR A 111 -13.40 -3.71 4.10
C THR A 111 -14.76 -3.77 4.78
N THR A 112 -15.00 -4.83 5.54
CA THR A 112 -16.18 -4.92 6.41
C THR A 112 -16.15 -3.83 7.49
N ARG A 113 -17.33 -3.47 7.97
CA ARG A 113 -17.48 -2.60 9.15
C ARG A 113 -17.49 -3.43 10.42
N GLY A 114 -16.94 -2.87 11.49
CA GLY A 114 -16.86 -3.51 12.79
C GLY A 114 -15.52 -3.29 13.44
N LYS A 115 -15.30 -4.00 14.56
CA LYS A 115 -14.02 -3.98 15.29
C LYS A 115 -12.92 -4.71 14.51
N THR A 116 -13.27 -5.84 13.90
CA THR A 116 -12.41 -6.57 12.96
C THR A 116 -12.79 -6.13 11.56
N LYS A 117 -11.81 -5.67 10.78
CA LYS A 117 -12.03 -5.16 9.42
C LYS A 117 -11.46 -6.16 8.43
N HIS A 118 -12.33 -7.02 7.91
CA HIS A 118 -11.93 -7.99 6.90
C HIS A 118 -11.91 -7.36 5.52
N ILE A 119 -10.84 -7.58 4.77
CA ILE A 119 -10.78 -7.27 3.35
C ILE A 119 -11.72 -8.24 2.63
N ILE A 120 -12.55 -7.70 1.75
CA ILE A 120 -13.53 -8.46 0.96
C ILE A 120 -13.34 -8.28 -0.54
N ALA A 121 -12.52 -7.33 -0.98
CA ALA A 121 -12.09 -7.10 -2.36
C ALA A 121 -10.86 -6.18 -2.36
N GLY A 122 -9.98 -6.31 -3.34
CA GLY A 122 -8.83 -5.41 -3.56
C GLY A 122 -8.74 -4.95 -5.01
N TYR A 123 -7.99 -3.88 -5.27
CA TYR A 123 -7.58 -3.48 -6.60
C TYR A 123 -6.24 -2.77 -6.56
N THR A 124 -5.44 -2.99 -7.59
CA THR A 124 -4.22 -2.25 -7.90
C THR A 124 -4.38 -1.58 -9.25
N LYS A 125 -4.03 -0.29 -9.33
CA LYS A 125 -3.90 0.44 -10.60
C LYS A 125 -2.51 1.05 -10.73
N VAL A 126 -1.90 0.91 -11.90
CA VAL A 126 -0.64 1.57 -12.27
C VAL A 126 -0.85 2.53 -13.44
N ASN A 127 -0.19 3.69 -13.42
CA ASN A 127 -0.49 4.82 -14.30
C ASN A 127 0.46 4.94 -15.49
N ASP A 128 -0.02 4.55 -16.68
CA ASP A 128 0.78 4.60 -17.91
C ASP A 128 1.20 6.03 -18.28
N THR A 129 0.43 7.05 -17.87
CA THR A 129 0.82 8.44 -18.16
C THR A 129 2.18 8.82 -17.57
N TYR A 130 2.58 8.23 -16.45
CA TYR A 130 3.91 8.42 -15.86
C TYR A 130 4.93 7.44 -16.42
N PHE A 131 4.55 6.17 -16.55
CA PHE A 131 5.47 5.11 -16.94
C PHE A 131 5.78 5.06 -18.43
N ASP A 132 4.90 5.53 -19.30
CA ASP A 132 5.10 5.61 -20.75
C ASP A 132 5.45 7.05 -21.19
N GLY A 133 5.40 8.02 -20.27
CA GLY A 133 5.82 9.40 -20.51
C GLY A 133 7.33 9.57 -20.71
N ASP A 134 8.14 8.66 -20.14
CA ASP A 134 9.59 8.62 -20.30
C ASP A 134 10.03 7.57 -21.34
N PRO A 135 11.15 7.78 -22.05
CA PRO A 135 11.74 6.74 -22.89
C PRO A 135 12.08 5.47 -22.10
N PRO A 136 12.04 4.28 -22.71
CA PRO A 136 12.42 3.03 -22.03
C PRO A 136 13.82 3.12 -21.41
N GLY A 137 13.92 2.76 -20.13
CA GLY A 137 15.15 2.81 -19.34
C GLY A 137 15.42 4.17 -18.69
N GLN A 138 14.51 5.14 -18.75
CA GLN A 138 14.67 6.47 -18.15
C GLN A 138 13.49 6.82 -17.23
N GLY A 139 13.72 7.74 -16.30
CA GLY A 139 12.71 8.23 -15.35
C GLY A 139 11.98 7.08 -14.66
N TYR A 140 10.65 7.06 -14.73
CA TYR A 140 9.85 5.96 -14.19
C TYR A 140 9.76 4.75 -15.11
N ASN A 141 10.09 4.88 -16.40
CA ASN A 141 10.01 3.80 -17.38
C ASN A 141 11.19 2.82 -17.29
N THR A 142 11.46 2.26 -16.12
CA THR A 142 12.53 1.29 -15.90
C THR A 142 11.99 -0.02 -15.35
N ASP A 143 12.76 -1.10 -15.53
CA ASP A 143 12.46 -2.42 -14.95
C ASP A 143 12.20 -2.33 -13.44
N VAL A 144 13.04 -1.55 -12.75
CA VAL A 144 12.99 -1.40 -11.31
C VAL A 144 11.74 -0.66 -10.88
N TRP A 145 11.47 0.52 -11.44
CA TRP A 145 10.31 1.33 -11.05
C TRP A 145 8.98 0.61 -11.29
N ARG A 146 8.85 -0.07 -12.44
CA ARG A 146 7.65 -0.83 -12.76
C ARG A 146 7.45 -1.98 -11.77
N GLN A 147 8.50 -2.76 -11.50
CA GLN A 147 8.36 -3.90 -10.59
C GLN A 147 8.14 -3.45 -9.13
N LEU A 148 8.84 -2.41 -8.68
CA LEU A 148 8.69 -1.80 -7.36
C LEU A 148 7.21 -1.43 -7.11
N VAL A 149 6.64 -0.57 -7.95
CA VAL A 149 5.25 -0.10 -7.74
C VAL A 149 4.26 -1.25 -7.83
N MET A 150 4.45 -2.20 -8.75
CA MET A 150 3.56 -3.37 -8.83
C MET A 150 3.62 -4.23 -7.56
N CYS A 151 4.82 -4.48 -7.03
CA CYS A 151 5.02 -5.22 -5.78
C CYS A 151 4.36 -4.51 -4.60
N GLN A 152 4.58 -3.21 -4.50
CA GLN A 152 4.09 -2.34 -3.44
C GLN A 152 2.55 -2.33 -3.37
N GLU A 153 1.88 -2.04 -4.50
CA GLU A 153 0.42 -1.93 -4.51
C GLU A 153 -0.26 -3.29 -4.24
N ILE A 154 0.28 -4.40 -4.74
CA ILE A 154 -0.24 -5.74 -4.39
C ILE A 154 0.00 -6.06 -2.91
N GLY A 155 1.13 -5.62 -2.33
CA GLY A 155 1.39 -5.75 -0.89
C GLY A 155 0.34 -5.04 -0.04
N HIS A 156 -0.07 -3.84 -0.46
CA HIS A 156 -1.18 -3.11 0.17
C HIS A 156 -2.51 -3.88 0.07
N ASP A 157 -2.80 -4.51 -1.07
CA ASP A 157 -4.00 -5.35 -1.23
C ASP A 157 -4.01 -6.58 -0.27
N PHE A 158 -2.85 -6.99 0.26
CA PHE A 158 -2.73 -7.98 1.34
C PHE A 158 -2.77 -7.39 2.76
N GLY A 159 -2.89 -6.07 2.91
CA GLY A 159 -3.04 -5.40 4.21
C GLY A 159 -1.74 -4.82 4.79
N LEU A 160 -0.65 -4.79 4.03
CA LEU A 160 0.58 -4.13 4.42
C LEU A 160 0.49 -2.62 4.19
N GLY A 161 1.07 -1.83 5.08
CA GLY A 161 1.43 -0.42 4.87
C GLY A 161 2.88 -0.32 4.43
N HIS A 162 3.46 0.89 4.47
CA HIS A 162 4.90 1.03 4.20
C HIS A 162 5.76 0.76 5.41
N GLN A 163 6.95 0.22 5.17
CA GLN A 163 8.02 0.17 6.16
C GLN A 163 8.56 1.55 6.49
N ASN A 164 8.63 2.41 5.47
CA ASN A 164 9.06 3.79 5.58
C ASN A 164 8.54 4.62 4.39
N GLU A 165 8.21 5.87 4.68
CA GLU A 165 7.55 6.80 3.76
C GLU A 165 8.43 8.02 3.45
N ASP A 166 9.71 8.00 3.84
CA ASP A 166 10.67 9.04 3.49
C ASP A 166 11.47 8.66 2.23
N PHE A 167 11.11 9.30 1.09
CA PHE A 167 11.79 9.16 -0.21
C PHE A 167 13.30 9.48 -0.18
N ASN A 168 13.79 10.14 0.88
CA ASN A 168 15.21 10.53 1.00
C ASN A 168 16.06 9.50 1.73
N THR A 169 15.48 8.38 2.15
CA THR A 169 16.17 7.35 2.91
C THR A 169 15.98 5.99 2.23
N SER A 170 17.07 5.24 2.07
CA SER A 170 17.03 3.82 1.69
C SER A 170 17.51 3.04 2.91
N ILE A 171 16.57 2.74 3.81
CA ILE A 171 16.87 2.06 5.08
C ILE A 171 16.54 0.58 4.96
N THR A 172 15.67 0.21 4.02
CA THR A 172 15.30 -1.17 3.73
C THR A 172 15.67 -1.55 2.30
N ASP A 173 15.57 -2.85 2.05
CA ASP A 173 15.75 -3.46 0.73
C ASP A 173 14.40 -4.06 0.28
N SER A 174 13.30 -3.36 0.56
CA SER A 174 11.92 -3.81 0.38
C SER A 174 11.16 -2.97 -0.64
N CYS A 175 10.29 -3.63 -1.40
CA CYS A 175 9.34 -2.95 -2.28
C CYS A 175 8.25 -2.17 -1.52
N MET A 176 8.10 -2.36 -0.20
CA MET A 176 7.14 -1.65 0.66
C MET A 176 7.70 -0.36 1.25
N GLU A 177 8.75 0.22 0.68
CA GLU A 177 9.31 1.50 1.09
C GLU A 177 9.28 2.51 -0.06
N TYR A 178 9.01 3.78 0.26
CA TYR A 178 9.10 4.86 -0.71
C TYR A 178 10.55 5.10 -1.13
N GLN A 179 10.84 5.01 -2.43
CA GLN A 179 12.18 5.22 -2.97
C GLN A 179 12.29 6.47 -3.84
N GLY A 180 13.34 7.26 -3.64
CA GLY A 180 13.72 8.34 -4.56
C GLY A 180 14.56 7.86 -5.75
N ASN A 181 15.32 6.78 -5.58
CA ASN A 181 16.20 6.21 -6.60
C ASN A 181 16.35 4.69 -6.39
N PRO A 182 15.32 3.90 -6.75
CA PRO A 182 15.31 2.48 -6.48
C PRO A 182 16.32 1.72 -7.33
N ASP A 183 16.78 0.59 -6.81
CA ASP A 183 17.62 -0.37 -7.51
C ASP A 183 17.02 -1.78 -7.50
N SER A 184 17.77 -2.76 -8.02
CA SER A 184 17.33 -4.15 -8.15
C SER A 184 16.79 -4.81 -6.87
N LYS A 185 17.24 -4.42 -5.67
CA LYS A 185 16.75 -5.00 -4.39
C LYS A 185 15.36 -4.52 -4.02
N ASP A 186 14.97 -3.32 -4.45
CA ASP A 186 13.67 -2.72 -4.08
C ASP A 186 12.51 -3.31 -4.90
N LYS A 187 12.78 -4.28 -5.78
CA LYS A 187 11.76 -4.89 -6.64
C LYS A 187 10.88 -5.92 -5.92
N THR A 188 11.29 -6.37 -4.74
CA THR A 188 10.70 -7.54 -4.06
C THR A 188 10.45 -7.27 -2.57
N PRO A 189 9.58 -8.05 -1.91
CA PRO A 189 9.45 -8.01 -0.46
C PRO A 189 10.74 -8.48 0.23
N ASP A 190 10.96 -8.02 1.45
CA ASP A 190 12.08 -8.38 2.31
C ASP A 190 11.63 -9.31 3.47
N PRO A 191 12.57 -9.82 4.29
CA PRO A 191 12.24 -10.66 5.44
C PRO A 191 11.30 -10.00 6.47
N HIS A 192 11.32 -8.67 6.58
CA HIS A 192 10.47 -7.95 7.52
C HIS A 192 9.02 -7.84 7.00
N ASP A 193 8.81 -7.73 5.68
CA ASP A 193 7.48 -7.85 5.07
C ASP A 193 6.83 -9.21 5.40
N PHE A 194 7.59 -10.29 5.27
CA PHE A 194 7.10 -11.63 5.61
C PHE A 194 6.83 -11.80 7.11
N ALA A 195 7.65 -11.21 7.98
CA ALA A 195 7.40 -11.19 9.42
C ALA A 195 6.11 -10.41 9.75
N GLN A 196 5.86 -9.29 9.08
CA GLN A 196 4.63 -8.53 9.26
C GLN A 196 3.39 -9.28 8.76
N LEU A 197 3.49 -10.00 7.65
CA LEU A 197 2.43 -10.90 7.18
C LEU A 197 2.16 -12.02 8.19
N ALA A 198 3.20 -12.57 8.81
CA ALA A 198 3.03 -13.54 9.89
C ALA A 198 2.26 -12.92 11.06
N ASP A 199 2.57 -11.69 11.49
CA ASP A 199 1.80 -11.03 12.55
C ASP A 199 0.34 -10.75 12.16
N ILE A 200 0.09 -10.36 10.90
CA ILE A 200 -1.27 -10.12 10.38
C ILE A 200 -2.07 -11.42 10.34
N TYR A 201 -1.47 -12.54 9.90
CA TYR A 201 -2.20 -13.76 9.56
C TYR A 201 -1.98 -14.93 10.54
N ALA A 202 -1.08 -14.83 11.53
CA ALA A 202 -0.80 -15.91 12.49
C ALA A 202 -2.05 -16.32 13.29
N HIS A 203 -2.97 -15.39 13.52
CA HIS A 203 -4.25 -15.72 14.12
C HIS A 203 -5.17 -16.40 13.08
N SER A 204 -5.52 -17.66 13.30
CA SER A 204 -6.59 -18.30 12.52
C SER A 204 -7.93 -17.81 13.05
N HIS A 205 -8.82 -17.37 12.17
CA HIS A 205 -10.21 -17.19 12.55
C HIS A 205 -10.79 -18.59 12.82
N GLY A 206 -11.12 -18.88 14.09
CA GLY A 206 -11.84 -20.10 14.43
C GLY A 206 -13.12 -20.15 13.60
N THR A 207 -13.59 -21.35 13.23
CA THR A 207 -14.85 -21.54 12.52
C THR A 207 -16.05 -21.23 13.44
N ASP A 208 -16.10 -20.03 14.01
CA ASP A 208 -17.21 -19.58 14.83
C ASP A 208 -18.24 -18.96 13.89
N GLY A 209 -19.28 -19.76 13.63
CA GLY A 209 -20.36 -19.47 12.71
C GLY A 209 -20.91 -18.05 12.86
N GLY A 210 -20.58 -17.21 11.88
CA GLY A 210 -21.12 -15.88 11.69
C GLY A 210 -21.07 -15.54 10.20
N GLY A 211 -22.13 -15.94 9.48
CA GLY A 211 -22.25 -15.87 8.02
C GLY A 211 -21.60 -14.65 7.36
N GLY A 212 -20.60 -14.90 6.53
CA GLY A 212 -19.84 -13.88 5.84
C GLY A 212 -19.11 -14.35 4.58
N GLY A 213 -19.61 -15.36 3.87
CA GLY A 213 -19.26 -15.56 2.45
C GLY A 213 -17.78 -15.74 2.09
N GLY A 214 -16.97 -16.40 2.92
CA GLY A 214 -15.62 -16.85 2.57
C GLY A 214 -15.66 -18.03 1.61
N GLY A 215 -16.01 -17.79 0.35
CA GLY A 215 -15.93 -18.78 -0.70
C GLY A 215 -14.48 -18.95 -1.12
N GLY A 216 -13.83 -20.03 -0.65
CA GLY A 216 -12.68 -20.63 -1.32
C GLY A 216 -13.09 -21.03 -2.73
N GLY A 217 -12.98 -20.10 -3.66
CA GLY A 217 -13.38 -20.28 -5.04
C GLY A 217 -12.17 -20.68 -5.87
N ASN A 218 -12.18 -21.92 -6.38
CA ASN A 218 -11.44 -22.25 -7.60
C ASN A 218 -11.72 -21.14 -8.62
N GLY A 219 -10.66 -20.52 -9.16
CA GLY A 219 -10.63 -19.22 -9.86
C GLY A 219 -11.43 -19.07 -11.16
N ASN A 220 -12.70 -19.47 -11.19
CA ASN A 220 -13.65 -19.29 -12.30
C ASN A 220 -14.98 -18.64 -11.85
N GLY A 221 -15.12 -18.21 -10.60
CA GLY A 221 -16.31 -17.51 -10.11
C GLY A 221 -16.32 -16.05 -10.55
N ARG A 222 -17.39 -15.60 -11.24
CA ARG A 222 -17.65 -14.17 -11.46
C ARG A 222 -18.06 -13.55 -10.11
N GLY A 223 -17.08 -13.06 -9.34
CA GLY A 223 -17.34 -12.37 -8.08
C GLY A 223 -18.29 -11.19 -8.28
N LYS A 224 -19.02 -10.82 -7.22
CA LYS A 224 -19.96 -9.69 -7.27
C LYS A 224 -19.17 -8.38 -7.32
N LYS A 225 -19.46 -7.54 -8.32
CA LYS A 225 -18.96 -6.16 -8.37
C LYS A 225 -19.54 -5.36 -7.20
N LEU A 226 -18.65 -4.83 -6.36
CA LEU A 226 -19.00 -4.04 -5.18
C LEU A 226 -19.09 -2.55 -5.50
N SER A 227 -18.07 -2.01 -6.19
CA SER A 227 -18.01 -0.61 -6.60
C SER A 227 -17.08 -0.44 -7.81
N LEU A 228 -17.19 0.71 -8.47
CA LEU A 228 -16.10 1.24 -9.30
C LEU A 228 -15.00 1.78 -8.38
N SER A 229 -13.75 1.70 -8.84
CA SER A 229 -12.62 2.38 -8.23
C SER A 229 -12.32 3.62 -9.08
N GLY A 230 -12.29 4.80 -8.45
CA GLY A 230 -11.92 6.02 -9.16
C GLY A 230 -10.41 6.20 -9.26
N THR A 231 -9.98 7.36 -9.74
CA THR A 231 -8.57 7.67 -10.02
C THR A 231 -8.08 8.96 -9.36
N GLY A 232 -8.95 9.63 -8.58
CA GLY A 232 -8.57 10.85 -7.86
C GLY A 232 -9.30 11.04 -6.52
N PRO A 233 -8.88 12.05 -5.73
CA PRO A 233 -9.36 12.26 -4.36
C PRO A 233 -10.89 12.35 -4.21
N ALA A 234 -11.57 12.94 -5.20
CA ALA A 234 -13.04 13.04 -5.19
C ALA A 234 -13.74 11.67 -5.16
N ASP A 235 -13.10 10.64 -5.74
CA ASP A 235 -13.63 9.28 -5.77
C ASP A 235 -13.25 8.48 -4.52
N TRP A 236 -12.10 8.78 -3.92
CA TRP A 236 -11.52 8.04 -2.79
C TRP A 236 -12.05 8.49 -1.43
N GLY A 237 -12.66 9.68 -1.36
CA GLY A 237 -13.33 10.20 -0.17
C GLY A 237 -12.42 11.05 0.71
N THR A 238 -12.50 10.86 2.02
CA THR A 238 -11.81 11.73 2.99
C THR A 238 -10.42 11.18 3.32
N PRO A 239 -9.37 12.03 3.39
CA PRO A 239 -8.05 11.58 3.84
C PRO A 239 -8.10 11.14 5.31
N ILE A 240 -7.45 10.03 5.61
CA ILE A 240 -7.34 9.44 6.96
C ILE A 240 -5.90 9.09 7.35
N GLY A 241 -4.94 9.26 6.45
CA GLY A 241 -3.51 9.08 6.68
C GLY A 241 -2.70 10.03 5.80
N ARG A 242 -1.46 10.28 6.21
CA ARG A 242 -0.51 11.15 5.53
C ARG A 242 0.86 10.48 5.51
N ASP A 243 1.62 10.73 4.45
CA ASP A 243 3.01 10.28 4.34
C ASP A 243 3.96 11.12 5.21
N ALA A 244 5.25 10.78 5.20
CA ALA A 244 6.28 11.50 5.95
C ALA A 244 6.45 12.96 5.51
N GLN A 245 6.03 13.33 4.30
CA GLN A 245 6.03 14.71 3.79
C GLN A 245 4.72 15.46 4.15
N GLY A 246 3.79 14.80 4.85
CA GLY A 246 2.51 15.36 5.28
C GLY A 246 1.44 15.35 4.19
N ARG A 247 1.69 14.75 3.03
CA ARG A 247 0.71 14.66 1.94
C ARG A 247 -0.32 13.58 2.26
N PRO A 248 -1.61 13.79 1.97
CA PRO A 248 -2.62 12.74 2.17
C PRO A 248 -2.38 11.58 1.19
N ASN A 249 -2.05 10.40 1.73
CA ASN A 249 -1.76 9.18 0.97
C ASN A 249 -2.74 8.03 1.28
N ILE A 250 -3.55 8.14 2.34
CA ILE A 250 -4.59 7.16 2.67
C ILE A 250 -5.95 7.86 2.72
N TYR A 251 -6.91 7.34 1.96
CA TYR A 251 -8.27 7.86 1.85
C TYR A 251 -9.29 6.81 2.26
N ARG A 252 -10.43 7.28 2.77
CA ARG A 252 -11.58 6.43 3.08
C ARG A 252 -12.84 6.98 2.44
N ARG A 253 -13.56 6.08 1.77
CA ARG A 253 -14.94 6.27 1.32
C ARG A 253 -15.86 5.23 1.93
N SER A 254 -16.93 5.69 2.56
CA SER A 254 -17.92 4.81 3.17
C SER A 254 -19.05 4.52 2.18
N GLU A 255 -19.29 3.24 1.91
CA GLU A 255 -20.40 2.75 1.08
C GLU A 255 -21.55 2.23 1.96
N ALA A 256 -22.65 1.72 1.40
CA ALA A 256 -23.78 1.29 2.22
C ALA A 256 -23.41 0.21 3.26
N SER A 257 -22.56 -0.76 2.89
CA SER A 257 -22.26 -1.96 3.72
C SER A 257 -20.77 -2.24 3.94
N PHE A 258 -19.87 -1.44 3.38
CA PHE A 258 -18.42 -1.59 3.50
C PHE A 258 -17.75 -0.21 3.45
N ASP A 259 -16.47 -0.14 3.80
CA ASP A 259 -15.64 1.03 3.55
C ASP A 259 -14.59 0.67 2.50
N VAL A 260 -14.33 1.59 1.57
CA VAL A 260 -13.19 1.51 0.64
C VAL A 260 -12.06 2.34 1.22
N ILE A 261 -10.88 1.74 1.35
CA ILE A 261 -9.65 2.39 1.76
C ILE A 261 -8.72 2.39 0.56
N THR A 262 -8.22 3.57 0.18
CA THR A 262 -7.31 3.72 -0.95
C THR A 262 -5.97 4.24 -0.44
N HIS A 263 -4.91 3.54 -0.80
CA HIS A 263 -3.53 3.95 -0.65
C HIS A 263 -3.06 4.59 -1.97
N VAL A 264 -2.21 5.62 -1.88
CA VAL A 264 -1.68 6.33 -3.04
C VAL A 264 -0.16 6.41 -2.97
N THR A 265 0.49 5.91 -4.02
CA THR A 265 1.93 6.10 -4.24
C THR A 265 2.14 7.29 -5.15
N TRP A 266 2.35 8.45 -4.53
CA TRP A 266 2.64 9.69 -5.24
C TRP A 266 3.98 9.59 -5.99
N ALA A 267 4.02 10.18 -7.18
CA ALA A 267 5.29 10.46 -7.85
C ALA A 267 6.13 11.43 -7.02
N ILE A 268 7.44 11.41 -7.24
CA ILE A 268 8.38 12.26 -6.51
C ILE A 268 8.03 13.73 -6.73
N GLY A 269 7.81 14.45 -5.63
CA GLY A 269 7.46 15.88 -5.65
C GLY A 269 6.00 16.19 -5.99
N GLU A 270 5.15 15.19 -6.18
CA GLU A 270 3.73 15.36 -6.53
C GLU A 270 2.79 15.16 -5.33
N GLY A 271 1.50 15.41 -5.52
CA GLY A 271 0.45 15.17 -4.53
C GLY A 271 -0.08 16.46 -3.88
N PRO A 272 -1.17 16.38 -3.10
CA PRO A 272 -1.78 17.57 -2.53
C PRO A 272 -0.88 18.16 -1.43
N ASP A 273 -0.24 19.30 -1.72
CA ASP A 273 0.54 20.03 -0.73
C ASP A 273 -0.34 20.46 0.44
N HIS A 274 0.20 20.33 1.65
CA HIS A 274 -0.31 21.05 2.80
C HIS A 274 0.16 22.51 2.75
N HIS A 275 -0.22 23.25 1.71
CA HIS A 275 -0.22 24.69 1.83
C HIS A 275 -1.42 25.06 2.71
N ASP A 276 -1.20 25.01 4.02
CA ASP A 276 -2.11 25.56 5.00
C ASP A 276 -2.47 26.99 4.63
N ASP A 277 -3.78 27.19 4.55
CA ASP A 277 -4.46 28.46 4.55
C ASP A 277 -4.26 29.14 5.91
N HIS A 278 -3.05 29.65 6.13
CA HIS A 278 -2.68 30.52 7.24
C HIS A 278 -2.02 31.79 6.72
N THR A 279 -2.77 32.54 5.92
CA THR A 279 -2.63 34.01 5.89
C THR A 279 -3.99 34.68 6.00
N GLU A 280 -4.59 34.62 7.21
CA GLU A 280 -5.36 35.77 7.69
C GLU A 280 -4.39 36.94 7.87
N GLY A 281 -4.17 37.69 6.79
CA GLY A 281 -3.51 38.98 6.79
C GLY A 281 -4.48 39.99 6.19
N HIS A 282 -5.19 40.70 7.05
CA HIS A 282 -5.95 41.90 6.68
C HIS A 282 -5.16 42.77 5.70
N ASN A 283 -5.69 42.94 4.48
CA ASN A 283 -5.49 44.17 3.74
C ASN A 283 -6.82 44.59 3.11
N GLY A 284 -7.48 45.51 3.81
CA GLY A 284 -8.50 46.38 3.25
C GLY A 284 -7.95 47.25 2.11
N PRO A 285 -8.83 48.05 1.47
CA PRO A 285 -8.72 48.34 0.06
C PRO A 285 -7.75 49.48 -0.29
N ARG A 286 -7.14 49.32 -1.48
CA ARG A 286 -6.63 50.34 -2.41
C ARG A 286 -6.48 51.76 -1.85
N GLN A 287 -5.23 52.23 -1.79
CA GLN A 287 -4.92 53.64 -2.02
C GLN A 287 -3.86 53.77 -3.13
N HIS A 288 -4.28 54.46 -4.19
CA HIS A 288 -3.41 55.05 -5.21
C HIS A 288 -2.53 56.13 -4.57
N SER A 289 -1.22 56.08 -4.84
CA SER A 289 -0.28 57.21 -4.88
C SER A 289 1.13 56.63 -5.05
N GLY A 290 1.95 56.96 -6.03
CA GLY A 290 1.88 57.91 -7.12
C GLY A 290 3.16 57.77 -7.94
N ASP A 291 3.06 57.95 -9.24
CA ASP A 291 4.22 58.12 -10.11
C ASP A 291 4.70 59.57 -10.02
N LEU A 292 6.00 59.74 -9.77
CA LEU A 292 6.72 60.99 -9.93
C LEU A 292 7.18 61.10 -11.39
N HIS A 293 6.89 62.24 -12.05
CA HIS A 293 7.90 63.18 -12.57
C HIS A 293 7.31 64.17 -13.61
N PHE A 294 7.70 65.44 -13.40
CA PHE A 294 7.48 66.70 -14.17
C PHE A 294 6.19 67.48 -13.89
#